data_AF-A0A9D3UUF5-F1
#
_entry.id   AF-A0A9D3UUF5-F1
#
_cell.length_a   1.000
_cell.length_b   1.000
_cell.length_c   1.000
_cell.angle_alpha   90.00
_cell.angle_beta   90.00
_cell.angle_gamma   90.00
#
_symmetry.space_group_name_H-M   'P 1'
#
loop_
_entity.id
_entity.type
_entity.pdbx_description
1 polymer ?
#
loop_
_entity_poly.entity_id
_entity_poly.type
_entity_poly.pdbx_seq_one_letter_code
_entity_poly.pdbx_strand_id
1 'polypeptide(L)'
;MVLIPKKRNGGEGMMFIDINIAGQKRSAFVDTGAWGLFISKKVARKLGFSIKKSNRKIKTVNYKEAPTVGVVRNVATNQRMEGQGRLRGNSVR
;
A
#
# COMPACT_ATOMS: atom_id res chain seq x y z
N MET A 1 -6.90 -5.87 -1.33
CA MET A 1 -7.67 -4.61 -1.47
C MET A 1 -7.02 -3.57 -0.56
N VAL A 2 -6.34 -2.53 -1.08
CA VAL A 2 -5.71 -1.54 -0.18
C VAL A 2 -6.79 -0.63 0.38
N LEU A 3 -7.28 -1.03 1.55
CA LEU A 3 -7.98 -0.17 2.48
C LEU A 3 -6.90 0.62 3.23
N ILE A 4 -7.04 1.94 3.24
CA ILE A 4 -6.26 2.82 4.11
C ILE A 4 -7.14 3.11 5.31
N PRO A 5 -7.03 2.38 6.43
CA PRO A 5 -7.70 2.78 7.66
C PRO A 5 -6.95 3.93 8.33
N LYS A 6 -7.71 4.85 8.92
CA LYS A 6 -7.19 5.97 9.72
C LYS A 6 -6.85 5.45 11.12
N LYS A 7 -5.57 5.55 11.49
CA LYS A 7 -4.93 5.36 12.82
C LYS A 7 -5.38 4.13 13.66
N ARG A 8 -4.53 3.10 13.58
CA ARG A 8 -3.97 2.24 14.65
C ARG A 8 -4.92 1.86 15.80
N ASN A 9 -5.82 0.92 15.50
CA ASN A 9 -6.31 -0.16 16.37
C ASN A 9 -6.65 -1.33 15.43
N GLY A 10 -5.65 -1.81 14.69
CA GLY A 10 -5.84 -3.07 13.96
C GLY A 10 -6.00 -4.16 15.00
N GLY A 11 -7.05 -4.97 14.90
CA GLY A 11 -7.12 -6.21 15.68
C GLY A 11 -5.83 -7.00 15.53
N GLU A 12 -5.46 -7.76 16.56
CA GLU A 12 -4.23 -8.55 16.61
C GLU A 12 -3.97 -9.22 15.24
N GLY A 13 -2.83 -8.90 14.62
CA GLY A 13 -2.38 -9.52 13.36
C GLY A 13 -2.45 -8.69 12.07
N MET A 14 -3.01 -7.47 12.07
CA MET A 14 -2.99 -6.62 10.86
C MET A 14 -1.73 -5.76 10.74
N MET A 15 -1.00 -5.90 9.63
CA MET A 15 0.22 -5.14 9.36
C MET A 15 0.00 -3.99 8.37
N PHE A 16 0.61 -2.84 8.69
CA PHE A 16 0.59 -1.66 7.83
C PHE A 16 2.00 -1.07 7.70
N ILE A 17 2.33 -0.55 6.53
CA ILE A 17 3.58 0.15 6.25
C ILE A 17 3.31 1.56 5.73
N ASP A 18 4.15 2.51 6.12
CA ASP A 18 4.13 3.85 5.55
C ASP A 18 4.93 3.85 4.23
N ILE A 19 4.26 4.27 3.16
CA ILE A 19 4.79 4.33 1.80
C ILE A 19 4.69 5.74 1.27
N ASN A 20 5.68 6.14 0.46
CA ASN A 20 5.58 7.34 -0.35
C ASN A 20 5.09 6.94 -1.74
N ILE A 21 3.92 7.44 -2.15
CA ILE A 21 3.40 7.25 -3.50
C ILE A 21 3.32 8.63 -4.16
N ALA A 22 4.04 8.82 -5.28
CA ALA A 22 4.06 10.07 -6.03
C ALA A 22 4.34 11.31 -5.15
N GLY A 23 5.33 11.21 -4.26
CA GLY A 23 5.72 12.27 -3.34
C GLY A 23 4.83 12.40 -2.10
N GLN A 24 3.73 11.64 -2.00
CA GLN A 24 2.76 11.73 -0.91
C GLN A 24 2.87 10.53 0.04
N LYS A 25 3.12 10.79 1.33
CA LYS A 25 3.10 9.76 2.38
C LYS A 25 1.69 9.22 2.61
N ARG A 26 1.55 7.89 2.64
CA ARG A 26 0.32 7.13 2.88
C ARG A 26 0.64 5.86 3.66
N SER A 27 -0.32 5.34 4.42
CA SER A 27 -0.20 3.99 4.99
C SER A 27 -0.88 2.97 4.08
N ALA A 28 -0.25 1.82 3.88
CA ALA A 28 -0.78 0.71 3.09
C ALA A 28 -0.85 -0.57 3.91
N PHE A 29 -1.87 -1.38 3.65
CA PHE A 29 -2.04 -2.70 4.25
C PHE A 29 -1.10 -3.73 3.61
N VAL A 30 -0.43 -4.55 4.44
CA VAL A 30 0.42 -5.64 3.96
C VAL A 30 -0.45 -6.88 3.73
N ASP A 31 -0.67 -7.20 2.45
CA ASP A 31 -1.50 -8.32 2.00
C ASP A 31 -0.62 -9.29 1.19
N THR A 32 0.01 -10.26 1.87
CA THR A 32 0.93 -11.23 1.25
C THR A 32 0.21 -12.18 0.28
N GLY A 33 -1.13 -12.30 0.38
CA GLY A 33 -1.95 -13.07 -0.54
C GLY A 33 -2.34 -12.31 -1.81
N ALA A 34 -2.01 -11.01 -1.91
CA ALA A 34 -2.32 -10.22 -3.10
C ALA A 34 -1.26 -10.40 -4.19
N TRP A 35 -1.71 -10.66 -5.42
CA TRP A 35 -0.85 -10.72 -6.60
C TRP A 35 -0.19 -9.37 -6.95
N GLY A 36 -0.76 -8.24 -6.52
CA GLY A 36 -0.23 -6.92 -6.86
C GLY A 36 -0.76 -5.80 -5.99
N LEU A 37 -0.29 -4.59 -6.25
CA LEU A 37 -0.70 -3.39 -5.54
C LEU A 37 -2.05 -2.90 -6.07
N PHE A 38 -3.00 -2.78 -5.16
CA PHE A 38 -4.31 -2.23 -5.46
C PHE A 38 -4.49 -0.88 -4.79
N ILE A 39 -5.33 -0.02 -5.34
CA ILE A 39 -5.70 1.22 -4.69
C ILE A 39 -7.13 1.56 -5.11
N SER A 40 -7.90 2.17 -4.22
CA SER A 40 -9.24 2.61 -4.62
C SER A 40 -9.16 3.71 -5.69
N LYS A 41 -10.11 3.72 -6.63
CA LYS A 41 -10.25 4.79 -7.65
C LYS A 41 -10.24 6.18 -7.00
N LYS A 42 -10.91 6.33 -5.85
CA LYS A 42 -11.00 7.59 -5.12
C LYS A 42 -9.62 8.08 -4.67
N VAL A 43 -8.79 7.20 -4.12
CA VAL A 43 -7.44 7.57 -3.68
C VAL A 43 -6.53 7.80 -4.89
N ALA A 44 -6.61 6.98 -5.94
CA ALA A 44 -5.84 7.20 -7.17
C ALA A 44 -6.11 8.58 -7.79
N ARG A 45 -7.38 9.01 -7.84
CA ARG A 45 -7.75 10.36 -8.29
C ARG A 45 -7.20 11.45 -7.39
N LYS A 46 -7.23 11.27 -6.06
CA LYS A 46 -6.64 12.23 -5.10
C LYS A 46 -5.13 12.34 -5.23
N LEU A 47 -4.46 11.27 -5.67
CA LEU A 47 -3.02 11.26 -5.95
C LEU A 47 -2.68 11.83 -7.34
N GLY A 48 -3.67 12.25 -8.12
CA GLY A 48 -3.46 12.82 -9.45
C GLY A 48 -3.16 11.79 -10.54
N PHE A 49 -3.42 10.51 -10.30
CA PHE A 49 -3.15 9.48 -11.31
C PHE A 49 -4.16 9.50 -12.44
N SER A 50 -3.64 9.46 -13.67
CA SER A 50 -4.43 9.12 -14.85
C SER A 50 -4.68 7.61 -14.86
N ILE A 51 -5.95 7.22 -14.80
CA ILE A 51 -6.37 5.81 -14.73
C ILE A 51 -6.75 5.37 -16.15
N LYS A 52 -5.99 4.43 -16.71
CA LYS A 52 -6.35 3.81 -18.00
C LYS A 52 -7.33 2.67 -17.76
N LYS A 53 -8.45 2.66 -18.50
CA LYS A 53 -9.44 1.58 -18.42
C LYS A 53 -8.76 0.22 -18.62
N SER A 54 -9.14 -0.75 -17.80
CA SER A 54 -8.60 -2.10 -17.87
C SER A 54 -9.74 -3.10 -17.97
N ASN A 55 -9.51 -4.17 -18.71
CA ASN A 55 -10.40 -5.33 -18.76
C ASN A 55 -10.00 -6.40 -17.73
N ARG A 56 -8.99 -6.12 -16.88
CA ARG A 56 -8.59 -7.01 -15.79
C ARG A 56 -9.69 -7.08 -14.76
N LYS A 57 -9.77 -8.23 -14.10
CA LYS A 57 -10.68 -8.48 -13.00
C LYS A 57 -9.90 -8.94 -11.77
N ILE A 58 -10.49 -8.78 -10.59
CA ILE A 58 -9.95 -9.23 -9.30
C ILE A 58 -11.00 -10.10 -8.65
N LYS A 59 -10.59 -11.29 -8.22
CA LYS A 59 -11.35 -12.12 -7.30
C LYS A 59 -10.86 -11.88 -5.88
N THR A 60 -11.78 -11.74 -4.94
CA THR A 60 -11.47 -11.73 -3.51
C THR A 60 -12.11 -12.97 -2.89
N VAL A 61 -11.59 -13.42 -1.74
CA VAL A 61 -11.98 -14.71 -1.13
C VAL A 61 -13.49 -14.90 -0.94
N ASN A 62 -14.23 -13.80 -0.68
CA ASN A 62 -15.65 -13.85 -0.34
C ASN A 62 -16.56 -13.15 -1.36
N TYR A 63 -16.07 -12.76 -2.54
CA TYR A 63 -16.89 -12.10 -3.55
C TYR A 63 -16.67 -12.66 -4.94
N LYS A 64 -17.73 -12.54 -5.76
CA LYS A 64 -17.63 -12.77 -7.21
C LYS A 64 -16.55 -11.86 -7.80
N GLU A 65 -15.88 -12.37 -8.81
CA GLU A 65 -14.86 -11.63 -9.53
C GLU A 65 -15.42 -10.29 -10.07
N ALA A 66 -14.73 -9.20 -9.79
CA ALA A 66 -15.15 -7.84 -10.15
C ALA A 66 -14.12 -7.18 -11.08
N PRO A 67 -14.57 -6.36 -12.06
CA PRO A 67 -13.65 -5.64 -12.93
C PRO A 67 -12.82 -4.62 -12.16
N THR A 68 -11.56 -4.48 -12.56
CA THR A 68 -10.71 -3.37 -12.12
C THR A 68 -11.12 -2.10 -12.85
N VAL A 69 -11.12 -0.97 -12.13
CA VAL A 69 -11.43 0.33 -12.74
C VAL A 69 -10.36 0.73 -13.77
N GLY A 70 -9.11 0.33 -13.54
CA GLY A 70 -8.01 0.61 -14.44
C GLY A 70 -6.64 0.27 -13.87
N VAL A 71 -5.61 0.54 -14.67
CA VAL A 71 -4.20 0.33 -14.31
C VAL A 71 -3.46 1.67 -14.35
N VAL A 72 -2.62 1.90 -13.34
CA VAL A 72 -1.64 2.99 -13.32
C VAL A 72 -0.25 2.37 -13.53
N ARG A 73 0.58 2.98 -14.37
CA ARG A 73 1.94 2.52 -14.68
C ARG A 73 2.94 3.63 -14.36
N ASN A 74 4.22 3.27 -14.21
CA ASN A 74 5.32 4.20 -13.96
C ASN A 74 5.10 5.08 -12.72
N VAL A 75 4.58 4.48 -11.64
CA VAL A 75 4.38 5.17 -10.37
C VAL A 75 5.65 5.04 -9.53
N ALA A 76 6.23 6.17 -9.14
CA ALA A 76 7.30 6.18 -8.15
C ALA A 76 6.73 5.81 -6.77
N THR A 77 7.24 4.71 -6.21
CA THR A 77 6.87 4.24 -4.86
C THR A 77 8.11 3.89 -4.06
N ASN A 78 8.22 4.44 -2.85
CA ASN A 78 9.34 4.18 -1.96
C ASN A 78 8.77 3.65 -0.65
N GLN A 79 9.24 2.49 -0.20
CA GLN A 79 8.87 1.91 1.08
C GLN A 79 9.96 2.27 2.07
N ARG A 80 9.64 3.05 3.11
CA ARG A 80 10.60 3.32 4.17
C ARG A 80 10.51 2.16 5.16
N MET A 81 11.44 1.20 5.04
CA MET A 81 11.68 0.22 6.09
C MET A 81 12.46 0.94 7.20
N GLU A 82 11.81 1.33 8.29
CA GLU A 82 12.53 1.85 9.46
C GLU A 82 13.16 0.67 10.21
N GLY A 83 14.43 0.42 9.92
CA GLY A 83 15.24 -0.57 10.61
C GLY A 83 16.68 -0.09 10.71
N GLN A 84 16.96 0.84 11.62
CA GLN A 84 18.32 1.06 12.15
C GLN A 84 18.22 1.47 13.63
N GLY A 85 18.15 0.48 14.51
CA GLY A 85 18.65 0.67 15.87
C GLY A 85 20.14 0.95 15.77
N ARG A 86 20.55 2.19 16.01
CA ARG A 86 21.96 2.54 16.14
C ARG A 86 22.49 1.82 17.39
N LEU A 87 23.23 0.73 17.21
CA LEU A 87 24.06 0.16 18.26
C LEU A 87 25.06 1.24 18.65
N ARG A 88 24.79 1.95 19.75
CA ARG A 88 25.78 2.79 20.41
C ARG A 88 26.81 1.82 21.00
N GLY A 89 27.94 1.66 20.31
CA GLY A 89 29.12 1.04 20.90
C GLY A 89 29.57 1.90 22.07
N ASN A 90 29.37 1.42 23.29
CA ASN A 90 30.04 1.97 24.45
C ASN A 90 31.48 1.46 24.39
N SER A 91 32.40 2.33 23.97
CA SER A 91 33.82 2.13 24.25
C SER A 91 34.01 2.35 25.74
N VAL A 92 34.18 1.26 26.47
CA VAL A 92 34.71 1.29 27.84
C VAL A 92 36.17 1.74 27.70
N ARG A 93 36.53 2.83 28.38
CA ARG A 93 37.92 3.20 28.64
C ARG A 93 38.43 2.36 29.79
#